data_AF-A0A1M3LRM0-F1
#
_entry.id   AF-A0A1M3LRM0-F1
#
_cell.length_a   1.000
_cell.length_b   1.000
_cell.length_c   1.000
_cell.angle_alpha   90.00
_cell.angle_beta   90.00
_cell.angle_gamma   90.00
#
_symmetry.space_group_name_H-M   'P 1'
#
loop_
_entity.id
_entity.type
_entity.pdbx_description
1 polymer ?
#
loop_
_entity_poly.entity_id
_entity_poly.type
_entity_poly.pdbx_seq_one_letter_code
_entity_poly.pdbx_strand_id
1 'polypeptide(L)'
;MNVSFRITSPQGKVTYVVVGYAIALTVAIVAALSATPTVGVLLYSATVVLLVVFGARTFRGEGEDPNGTRPSWRMTAKPTAGFVLAALLVLQAVSTATTAATAHELAPLYVFSVVFSLGLAGAYLNSSLRLRNLA
;
A
#
# COMPACT_ATOMS: atom_id res chain seq x y z
N MET A 1 -25.30 -10.11 13.76
CA MET A 1 -25.32 -8.95 12.84
C MET A 1 -23.88 -8.68 12.42
N ASN A 2 -23.48 -9.05 11.18
CA ASN A 2 -22.16 -8.67 10.67
C ASN A 2 -22.22 -7.22 10.22
N VAL A 3 -21.80 -6.29 11.08
CA VAL A 3 -21.63 -4.89 10.71
C VAL A 3 -20.42 -4.82 9.78
N SER A 4 -20.68 -4.88 8.49
CA SER A 4 -19.67 -4.76 7.44
C SER A 4 -19.25 -3.29 7.35
N PHE A 5 -18.20 -2.90 8.10
CA PHE A 5 -17.63 -1.55 8.00
C PHE A 5 -17.08 -1.32 6.58
N ARG A 6 -17.55 -0.27 5.90
CA ARG A 6 -17.18 0.07 4.52
C ARG A 6 -16.96 1.56 4.36
N ILE A 7 -15.91 1.91 3.62
CA ILE A 7 -15.56 3.30 3.30
C ILE A 7 -15.88 3.53 1.82
N THR A 8 -16.96 4.26 1.57
CA THR A 8 -17.45 4.57 0.22
C THR A 8 -17.03 5.97 -0.23
N SER A 9 -17.02 6.94 0.69
CA SER A 9 -16.71 8.34 0.40
C SER A 9 -15.26 8.52 -0.07
N PRO A 10 -15.01 9.38 -1.09
CA PRO A 10 -13.65 9.70 -1.52
C PRO A 10 -12.80 10.28 -0.38
N GLN A 11 -13.37 11.21 0.41
CA GLN A 11 -12.70 11.81 1.56
C GLN A 11 -12.29 10.76 2.59
N GLY A 12 -13.17 9.82 2.94
CA GLY A 12 -12.84 8.76 3.90
C GLY A 12 -11.70 7.87 3.43
N LYS A 13 -11.62 7.58 2.13
CA LYS A 13 -10.51 6.82 1.54
C LYS A 13 -9.20 7.58 1.62
N VAL A 14 -9.22 8.87 1.29
CA VAL A 14 -8.02 9.73 1.38
C VAL A 14 -7.55 9.85 2.83
N THR A 15 -8.44 10.15 3.77
CA THR A 15 -8.12 10.22 5.20
C THR A 15 -7.54 8.90 5.70
N TYR A 16 -8.13 7.76 5.33
CA TYR A 16 -7.59 6.45 5.70
C TYR A 16 -6.16 6.24 5.19
N VAL A 17 -5.89 6.56 3.91
CA VAL A 17 -4.56 6.37 3.32
C VAL A 17 -3.54 7.29 3.99
N VAL A 18 -3.88 8.57 4.17
CA VAL A 18 -2.98 9.57 4.76
C VAL A 18 -2.67 9.25 6.23
N VAL A 19 -3.71 9.03 7.05
CA VAL A 19 -3.55 8.71 8.47
C VAL A 19 -2.85 7.36 8.64
N GLY A 20 -3.21 6.36 7.82
CA GLY A 20 -2.55 5.06 7.82
C GLY A 20 -1.06 5.17 7.54
N TYR A 21 -0.67 5.90 6.48
CA TYR A 21 0.75 6.10 6.17
C TYR A 21 1.48 6.89 7.26
N ALA A 22 0.84 7.89 7.87
CA ALA A 22 1.41 8.61 9.02
C ALA A 22 1.69 7.64 10.17
N ILE A 23 0.73 6.76 10.51
CA ILE A 23 0.91 5.72 11.54
C ILE A 23 2.06 4.78 11.16
N ALA A 24 2.13 4.31 9.91
CA ALA A 24 3.21 3.42 9.47
C ALA A 24 4.59 4.07 9.64
N LEU A 25 4.72 5.36 9.29
CA LEU A 25 5.95 6.12 9.49
C LEU A 25 6.27 6.31 10.98
N THR A 26 5.28 6.65 11.81
CA THR A 26 5.47 6.78 13.26
C THR A 26 5.95 5.46 13.87
N VAL A 27 5.31 4.34 13.53
CA VAL A 27 5.72 3.00 13.98
C VAL A 27 7.16 2.71 13.55
N ALA A 28 7.50 3.01 12.30
CA ALA A 28 8.84 2.80 11.77
C ALA A 28 9.90 3.59 12.55
N ILE A 29 9.67 4.88 12.76
CA ILE A 29 10.59 5.79 13.44
C ILE A 29 10.76 5.35 14.90
N VAL A 30 9.66 5.14 15.63
CA VAL A 30 9.71 4.73 17.04
C VAL A 30 10.46 3.41 17.19
N ALA A 31 10.20 2.43 16.32
CA ALA A 31 10.86 1.14 16.36
C ALA A 31 12.35 1.22 15.97
N ALA A 32 12.70 2.05 14.98
CA ALA A 32 14.09 2.28 14.59
C ALA A 32 14.90 2.92 15.73
N LEU A 33 14.29 3.89 16.43
CA LEU A 33 14.92 4.58 17.56
C LEU A 33 15.01 3.71 18.82
N SER A 34 14.04 2.82 19.04
CA SER A 34 13.98 1.97 20.24
C SER A 34 14.74 0.66 20.11
N ALA A 35 14.99 0.20 18.88
CA ALA A 35 15.65 -1.07 18.60
C ALA A 35 16.73 -0.92 17.51
N THR A 36 16.38 -1.16 16.24
CA THR A 36 17.32 -1.04 15.11
C THR A 36 16.60 -0.56 13.85
N PRO A 37 17.31 0.05 12.88
CA PRO A 37 16.72 0.45 11.60
C PRO A 37 16.01 -0.70 10.88
N THR A 38 16.56 -1.92 10.98
CA THR A 38 15.96 -3.13 10.41
C THR A 38 14.59 -3.42 11.00
N VAL A 39 14.44 -3.34 12.33
CA VAL A 39 13.13 -3.53 13.00
C VAL A 39 12.15 -2.44 12.56
N GLY A 40 12.61 -1.19 12.44
CA GLY A 40 11.80 -0.08 11.94
C GLY A 40 11.23 -0.33 10.55
N VAL A 41 12.07 -0.76 9.59
CA VAL A 41 11.64 -1.07 8.22
C VAL A 41 10.70 -2.27 8.17
N LEU A 42 10.97 -3.33 8.94
CA LEU A 42 10.08 -4.50 8.98
C LEU A 42 8.68 -4.14 9.50
N LEU A 43 8.60 -3.34 10.57
CA LEU A 43 7.32 -2.90 11.12
C LEU A 43 6.61 -1.89 10.22
N TYR A 44 7.35 -1.02 9.53
CA TYR A 44 6.81 -0.18 8.46
C TYR A 44 6.13 -1.02 7.39
N SER A 45 6.87 -1.97 6.79
CA SER A 45 6.39 -2.84 5.72
C SER A 45 5.18 -3.65 6.17
N ALA A 46 5.21 -4.24 7.37
CA ALA A 46 4.08 -4.96 7.94
C ALA A 46 2.84 -4.06 8.08
N THR A 47 3.02 -2.84 8.60
CA THR A 47 1.92 -1.87 8.76
C THR A 47 1.34 -1.46 7.42
N VAL A 48 2.17 -1.20 6.40
CA VAL A 48 1.72 -0.88 5.04
C VAL A 48 0.95 -2.04 4.42
N VAL A 49 1.40 -3.29 4.57
CA VAL A 49 0.65 -4.47 4.08
C VAL A 49 -0.72 -4.53 4.74
N LEU A 50 -0.80 -4.38 6.07
CA LEU A 50 -2.07 -4.38 6.78
C LEU A 50 -2.99 -3.27 6.28
N LEU A 51 -2.46 -2.06 6.08
CA LEU A 51 -3.21 -0.92 5.55
C LEU A 51 -3.74 -1.18 4.13
N VAL A 52 -2.91 -1.72 3.24
CA VAL A 52 -3.28 -2.05 1.86
C VAL A 52 -4.34 -3.15 1.84
N VAL A 53 -4.14 -4.23 2.60
CA VAL A 53 -5.09 -5.35 2.66
C VAL A 53 -6.42 -4.88 3.23
N PHE A 54 -6.41 -4.17 4.36
CA PHE A 54 -7.63 -3.66 4.97
C PHE A 54 -8.34 -2.65 4.06
N GLY A 55 -7.61 -1.73 3.43
CA GLY A 55 -8.16 -0.78 2.47
C GLY A 55 -8.78 -1.48 1.25
N ALA A 56 -8.08 -2.44 0.66
CA ALA A 56 -8.57 -3.23 -0.48
C ALA A 56 -9.85 -4.01 -0.17
N ARG A 57 -10.09 -4.39 1.09
CA ARG A 57 -11.29 -5.13 1.52
C ARG A 57 -12.43 -4.24 2.00
N THR A 58 -12.14 -3.08 2.57
CA THR A 58 -13.14 -2.16 3.14
C THR A 58 -13.59 -1.05 2.19
N PHE A 59 -12.74 -0.65 1.24
CA PHE A 59 -13.10 0.38 0.27
C PHE A 59 -14.10 -0.16 -0.76
N ARG A 60 -15.09 0.66 -1.11
CA ARG A 60 -16.07 0.35 -2.16
C ARG A 60 -16.24 1.50 -3.14
N GLY A 61 -16.27 1.19 -4.43
CA GLY A 61 -16.48 2.16 -5.50
C GLY A 61 -17.95 2.51 -5.71
N GLU A 62 -18.20 3.55 -6.50
CA GLU A 62 -19.54 3.86 -7.00
C GLU A 62 -20.06 2.68 -7.83
N GLY A 63 -21.29 2.24 -7.57
CA GLY A 63 -21.92 1.11 -8.26
C GLY A 63 -21.42 -0.27 -7.84
N GLU A 64 -20.45 -0.39 -6.93
CA GLU A 64 -20.12 -1.68 -6.32
C GLU A 64 -21.11 -2.00 -5.20
N ASP A 65 -21.61 -3.24 -5.15
CA ASP A 65 -22.37 -3.73 -3.99
C ASP A 65 -21.50 -3.64 -2.72
N PRO A 66 -21.91 -2.85 -1.70
CA PRO A 66 -21.16 -2.72 -0.46
C PRO A 66 -20.96 -4.05 0.28
N ASN A 67 -21.90 -4.99 0.11
CA ASN A 67 -21.91 -6.30 0.76
C ASN A 67 -21.40 -7.42 -0.15
N GLY A 68 -21.15 -7.13 -1.42
CA GLY A 68 -20.63 -8.07 -2.40
C GLY A 68 -19.22 -8.56 -2.07
N THR A 69 -18.98 -9.84 -2.33
CA THR A 69 -17.63 -10.44 -2.25
C THR A 69 -16.77 -9.90 -3.38
N ARG A 70 -15.63 -9.31 -3.03
CA ARG A 70 -14.66 -8.81 -4.00
C ARG A 70 -13.61 -9.88 -4.30
N PRO A 71 -13.30 -10.17 -5.58
CA PRO A 71 -12.20 -11.06 -5.91
C PRO A 71 -10.89 -10.59 -5.24
N SER A 72 -10.10 -11.53 -4.73
CA SER A 72 -8.89 -11.23 -3.94
C SER A 72 -7.83 -10.45 -4.72
N TRP A 73 -7.83 -10.55 -6.06
CA TRP A 73 -6.93 -9.82 -6.95
C TRP A 73 -7.32 -8.35 -7.13
N ARG A 74 -8.57 -7.95 -6.83
CA ARG A 74 -9.11 -6.61 -7.10
C ARG A 74 -8.82 -5.68 -5.93
N MET A 75 -7.73 -4.91 -6.04
CA MET A 75 -7.30 -3.96 -5.02
C MET A 75 -8.07 -2.63 -5.08
N THR A 76 -8.46 -2.17 -6.26
CA THR A 76 -9.17 -0.89 -6.46
C THR A 76 -10.50 -1.07 -7.19
N ALA A 77 -11.37 -0.05 -7.12
CA ALA A 77 -12.66 -0.08 -7.82
C ALA A 77 -12.55 0.29 -9.29
N LYS A 78 -11.75 1.33 -9.59
CA LYS A 78 -11.50 1.85 -10.93
C LYS A 78 -10.05 1.55 -11.35
N PRO A 79 -9.77 1.25 -12.64
CA PRO A 79 -8.41 1.01 -13.13
C PRO A 79 -7.46 2.18 -12.88
N THR A 80 -7.95 3.41 -13.06
CA THR A 80 -7.17 4.65 -12.92
C THR A 80 -6.51 4.77 -11.54
N ALA A 81 -7.26 4.50 -10.47
CA ALA A 81 -6.74 4.56 -9.10
C ALA A 81 -5.58 3.58 -8.87
N GLY A 82 -5.67 2.35 -9.42
CA GLY A 82 -4.58 1.38 -9.26
C GLY A 82 -3.34 1.74 -10.10
N PHE A 83 -3.50 2.36 -11.28
CA PHE A 83 -2.36 2.88 -12.04
C PHE A 83 -1.65 4.01 -11.30
N VAL A 84 -2.40 4.95 -10.69
CA VAL A 84 -1.82 6.04 -9.90
C VAL A 84 -1.05 5.49 -8.70
N LEU A 85 -1.64 4.54 -7.94
CA LEU A 85 -0.97 3.93 -6.80
C LEU A 85 0.28 3.13 -7.21
N ALA A 86 0.21 2.38 -8.31
CA ALA A 86 1.37 1.68 -8.85
C ALA A 86 2.49 2.66 -9.25
N ALA A 87 2.15 3.77 -9.91
CA ALA A 87 3.13 4.80 -10.29
C ALA A 87 3.78 5.45 -9.07
N LEU A 88 3.01 5.78 -8.03
CA LEU A 88 3.54 6.33 -6.78
C LEU A 88 4.48 5.35 -6.06
N LEU A 89 4.13 4.06 -6.03
CA LEU A 89 4.97 3.02 -5.43
C LEU A 89 6.25 2.76 -6.24
N VAL A 90 6.19 2.84 -7.57
CA VAL A 90 7.38 2.80 -8.44
C VAL A 90 8.27 4.01 -8.18
N LEU A 91 7.70 5.21 -8.08
CA LEU A 91 8.45 6.43 -7.76
C LEU A 91 9.14 6.32 -6.39
N GLN A 92 8.43 5.81 -5.38
CA GLN A 92 9.00 5.51 -4.06
C GLN A 92 10.14 4.49 -4.17
N ALA A 93 9.97 3.43 -4.94
CA ALA A 93 11.01 2.42 -5.16
C ALA A 93 12.26 3.04 -5.81
N VAL A 94 12.10 3.87 -6.84
CA VAL A 94 13.20 4.58 -7.51
C VAL A 94 13.92 5.52 -6.52
N SER A 95 13.19 6.32 -5.75
CA SER A 95 13.78 7.20 -4.73
C SER A 95 14.51 6.42 -3.64
N THR A 96 14.03 5.23 -3.30
CA THR A 96 14.68 4.36 -2.30
C THR A 96 15.94 3.74 -2.88
N ALA A 97 15.93 3.34 -4.15
CA ALA A 97 17.07 2.75 -4.85
C ALA A 97 18.23 3.74 -5.01
N THR A 98 17.96 5.02 -5.27
CA THR A 98 19.02 6.05 -5.34
C THR A 98 19.70 6.27 -3.99
N THR A 99 18.96 6.10 -2.88
CA THR A 99 19.52 6.15 -1.53
C THR A 99 20.33 4.89 -1.20
N ALA A 100 19.88 3.73 -1.69
CA ALA A 100 20.59 2.46 -1.52
C ALA A 100 22.03 2.51 -2.09
N ALA A 101 22.22 3.23 -3.20
CA ALA A 101 23.50 3.33 -3.90
C ALA A 101 24.62 3.96 -3.06
N THR A 102 24.28 4.73 -2.02
CA THR A 102 25.26 5.39 -1.14
C THR A 102 25.29 4.79 0.27
N ALA A 103 24.30 3.98 0.63
CA ALA A 103 24.16 3.39 1.96
C ALA A 103 24.80 1.99 2.04
N HIS A 104 26.13 1.92 2.17
CA HIS A 104 26.89 0.67 2.13
C HIS A 104 26.43 -0.39 3.14
N GLU A 105 26.34 -0.05 4.44
CA GLU A 105 25.98 -1.03 5.48
C GLU A 105 24.49 -1.37 5.51
N LEU A 106 23.62 -0.47 5.03
CA LEU A 106 22.17 -0.63 5.01
C LEU A 106 21.64 -1.08 3.64
N ALA A 107 22.50 -1.30 2.65
CA ALA A 107 22.12 -1.64 1.28
C ALA A 107 21.13 -2.82 1.21
N PRO A 108 21.29 -3.94 1.96
CA PRO A 108 20.31 -5.03 1.94
C PRO A 108 18.90 -4.59 2.36
N LEU A 109 18.80 -3.66 3.32
CA LEU A 109 17.53 -3.16 3.83
C LEU A 109 16.84 -2.24 2.81
N TYR A 110 17.61 -1.41 2.10
CA TYR A 110 17.09 -0.61 1.01
C TYR A 110 16.64 -1.47 -0.17
N VAL A 111 17.42 -2.49 -0.54
CA VAL A 111 17.03 -3.45 -1.60
C VAL A 111 15.72 -4.14 -1.23
N PHE A 112 15.57 -4.60 0.01
CA PHE A 112 14.30 -5.14 0.50
C PHE A 112 13.15 -4.14 0.32
N SER A 113 13.34 -2.88 0.74
CA SER A 113 12.32 -1.84 0.64
C SER A 113 11.92 -1.53 -0.82
N VAL A 114 12.88 -1.57 -1.74
CA VAL A 114 12.64 -1.44 -3.19
C VAL A 114 11.80 -2.60 -3.69
N VAL A 115 12.21 -3.84 -3.42
CA VAL A 115 11.48 -5.05 -3.85
C VAL A 115 10.06 -5.07 -3.27
N PHE A 116 9.92 -4.70 -2.00
CA PHE A 116 8.63 -4.58 -1.34
C PHE A 116 7.70 -3.57 -2.04
N SER A 117 8.21 -2.37 -2.32
CA SER A 117 7.44 -1.31 -3.00
C SER A 117 7.05 -1.72 -4.42
N LEU A 118 7.95 -2.37 -5.17
CA LEU A 118 7.67 -2.89 -6.51
C LEU A 118 6.67 -4.06 -6.47
N GLY A 119 6.71 -4.90 -5.45
CA GLY A 119 5.74 -5.98 -5.24
C GLY A 119 4.32 -5.43 -5.06
N LEU A 120 4.15 -4.41 -4.22
CA LEU A 120 2.87 -3.71 -4.07
C LEU A 120 2.45 -3.01 -5.36
N ALA A 121 3.38 -2.34 -6.06
CA ALA A 121 3.10 -1.71 -7.34
C ALA A 121 2.58 -2.72 -8.38
N GLY A 122 3.24 -3.88 -8.47
CA GLY A 122 2.83 -4.98 -9.34
C GLY A 122 1.44 -5.51 -8.99
N ALA A 123 1.09 -5.62 -7.71
CA ALA A 123 -0.24 -6.03 -7.28
C ALA A 123 -1.33 -5.02 -7.72
N TYR A 124 -1.09 -3.72 -7.53
CA TYR A 124 -1.99 -2.66 -8.00
C TYR A 124 -2.09 -2.62 -9.53
N LEU A 125 -0.97 -2.81 -10.24
CA LEU A 125 -0.93 -2.84 -11.69
C LEU A 125 -1.71 -4.04 -12.25
N ASN A 126 -1.51 -5.24 -11.71
CA ASN A 126 -2.27 -6.43 -12.08
C ASN A 126 -3.78 -6.24 -11.82
N SER A 127 -4.15 -5.64 -10.68
CA SER A 127 -5.54 -5.26 -10.41
C SER A 127 -6.09 -4.33 -11.50
N SER A 128 -5.36 -3.27 -11.86
CA SER A 128 -5.80 -2.29 -12.86
C SER A 128 -5.90 -2.87 -14.27
N LEU A 129 -4.95 -3.69 -14.69
CA LEU A 129 -4.97 -4.35 -16.00
C LEU A 129 -6.18 -5.27 -16.14
N ARG A 130 -6.46 -6.09 -15.12
CA ARG A 130 -7.64 -6.96 -15.10
C ARG A 130 -8.93 -6.14 -15.14
N LEU A 131 -9.03 -5.04 -14.40
CA LEU A 131 -10.21 -4.17 -14.43
C LEU A 131 -10.41 -3.49 -15.79
N ARG A 132 -9.32 -3.07 -16.44
CA ARG A 132 -9.38 -2.47 -17.78
C ARG A 132 -9.90 -3.47 -18.81
N ASN A 133 -9.58 -4.75 -18.66
CA ASN A 133 -10.06 -5.80 -19.57
C ASN A 133 -11.51 -6.23 -19.31
N LEU A 134 -12.10 -5.82 -18.19
CA LEU A 134 -13.49 -6.12 -17.80
C LEU A 134 -14.44 -4.93 -18.05
N ALA A 135 -13.91 -3.77 -18.42
CA ALA A 135 -14.65 -2.54 -18.70
C ALA A 135 -14.85 -2.39 -20.20
#